data_AF-A0AAU6NWH6-F1
#
_entry.id   AF-A0AAU6NWH6-F1
#
_cell.length_a   1.000
_cell.length_b   1.000
_cell.length_c   1.000
_cell.angle_alpha   90.00
_cell.angle_beta   90.00
_cell.angle_gamma   90.00
#
_symmetry.space_group_name_H-M   'P 1'
#
loop_
_entity.id
_entity.type
_entity.pdbx_description
1 polymer ?
#
loop_
_entity_poly.entity_id
_entity_poly.type
_entity_poly.pdbx_seq_one_letter_code
_entity_poly.pdbx_strand_id
1 'polypeptide(L)'
;MEKQNKILLYISCFILAYWFMTKLVNLYDYAVIGAIYELTAIIIVISTFLMPILALIFWIKSKFSTNIKILSPIIISIISILIMIYFPFLYDN
;
A
#
# COMPACT_ATOMS: atom_id res chain seq x y z
N MET A 1 -0.32 -18.77 -10.99
CA MET A 1 0.57 -17.63 -10.69
C MET A 1 0.02 -16.30 -11.20
N GLU A 2 -0.40 -16.17 -12.47
CA GLU A 2 -0.82 -14.86 -12.99
C GLU A 2 -2.01 -14.22 -12.24
N LYS A 3 -3.05 -15.00 -11.90
CA LYS A 3 -4.19 -14.50 -11.09
C LYS A 3 -3.74 -13.99 -9.71
N GLN A 4 -2.81 -14.68 -9.05
CA GLN A 4 -2.28 -14.29 -7.74
C GLN A 4 -1.47 -13.00 -7.83
N ASN A 5 -0.65 -12.84 -8.87
CA ASN A 5 0.11 -11.61 -9.10
C ASN A 5 -0.80 -10.40 -9.34
N LYS A 6 -1.91 -10.59 -10.08
CA LYS A 6 -2.92 -9.52 -10.25
C LYS A 6 -3.58 -9.12 -8.93
N ILE A 7 -3.97 -10.10 -8.12
CA ILE A 7 -4.55 -9.82 -6.78
C ILE A 7 -3.55 -9.05 -5.92
N LEU A 8 -2.29 -9.50 -5.88
CA LEU A 8 -1.24 -8.84 -5.13
C LEU A 8 -1.04 -7.39 -5.59
N LEU A 9 -1.01 -7.17 -6.91
CA LEU A 9 -0.93 -5.84 -7.50
C LEU A 9 -2.10 -4.94 -7.07
N TYR A 10 -3.33 -5.44 -7.14
CA TYR A 10 -4.51 -4.66 -6.74
C TYR A 10 -4.49 -4.29 -5.26
N ILE A 11 -4.09 -5.21 -4.39
CA ILE A 11 -3.97 -4.95 -2.96
C ILE A 11 -2.87 -3.92 -2.69
N SER A 12 -1.70 -4.04 -3.33
CA SER A 12 -0.63 -3.06 -3.22
C SER A 12 -1.07 -1.67 -3.69
N CYS A 13 -1.79 -1.57 -4.82
CA CYS A 13 -2.36 -0.30 -5.29
C CYS A 13 -3.39 0.28 -4.33
N PHE A 14 -4.24 -0.55 -3.73
CA PHE A 14 -5.22 -0.10 -2.74
C PHE A 14 -4.55 0.48 -1.48
N ILE A 15 -3.53 -0.20 -0.96
CA ILE A 15 -2.76 0.30 0.20
C ILE A 15 -2.06 1.62 -0.14
N LEU A 16 -1.47 1.72 -1.33
CA LEU A 16 -0.86 2.96 -1.80
C LEU A 16 -1.88 4.11 -1.84
N ALA A 17 -3.04 3.86 -2.45
CA ALA A 17 -4.12 4.84 -2.54
C ALA A 17 -4.64 5.26 -1.16
N TYR A 18 -4.77 4.31 -0.22
CA TYR A 18 -5.14 4.60 1.17
C TYR A 18 -4.16 5.60 1.80
N TRP A 19 -2.86 5.31 1.78
CA TRP A 19 -1.87 6.22 2.34
C TRP A 19 -1.81 7.55 1.62
N PHE A 20 -2.02 7.58 0.31
CA PHE A 20 -2.03 8.83 -0.42
C PHE A 20 -3.22 9.71 0.00
N MET A 21 -4.41 9.12 0.18
CA MET A 21 -5.60 9.85 0.63
C MET A 21 -5.42 10.48 2.01
N THR A 22 -4.72 9.80 2.93
CA THR A 22 -4.47 10.32 4.28
C THR A 22 -3.52 11.52 4.28
N LYS A 23 -2.77 11.74 3.19
CA LYS A 23 -1.90 12.90 3.02
C LYS A 23 -2.59 14.05 2.31
N LEU A 24 -3.59 13.78 1.49
CA LEU A 24 -4.31 14.80 0.71
C LEU A 24 -5.47 15.45 1.47
N VAL A 25 -6.11 14.71 2.37
CA VAL A 25 -7.34 15.15 3.05
C VAL A 25 -7.11 15.14 4.55
N ASN A 26 -7.53 16.21 5.23
CA ASN A 26 -7.65 16.21 6.67
C ASN A 26 -8.85 15.35 7.09
N LEU A 27 -8.57 14.11 7.49
CA LEU A 27 -9.58 13.11 7.86
C LEU A 27 -10.36 13.51 9.12
N TYR A 28 -9.78 14.38 9.96
CA TYR A 28 -10.41 14.86 11.18
C TYR A 28 -11.47 15.95 10.93
N ASP A 29 -11.48 16.58 9.75
CA ASP A 29 -12.54 17.51 9.37
C ASP A 29 -13.87 16.80 9.06
N TYR A 30 -13.83 15.48 8.87
CA TYR A 30 -14.98 14.65 8.51
C TYR A 30 -15.18 13.50 9.50
N ALA A 31 -16.07 13.67 10.48
CA ALA A 31 -16.28 12.70 11.58
C ALA A 31 -16.47 11.24 11.12
N VAL A 32 -17.26 11.00 10.07
CA VAL A 32 -17.52 9.64 9.55
C VAL A 32 -16.27 9.05 8.88
N ILE A 33 -15.55 9.86 8.08
CA ILE A 33 -14.37 9.41 7.34
C ILE A 33 -13.22 9.15 8.31
N GLY A 34 -13.02 10.03 9.29
CA GLY A 34 -12.06 9.86 10.37
C GLY A 34 -12.31 8.57 11.17
N ALA A 35 -13.57 8.28 11.52
CA ALA A 35 -13.91 7.04 12.23
C ALA A 35 -13.61 5.78 11.40
N ILE A 36 -13.93 5.78 10.10
CA ILE A 36 -13.60 4.66 9.19
C ILE A 36 -12.08 4.48 9.08
N TYR A 37 -11.34 5.58 8.97
CA TYR A 37 -9.89 5.57 8.94
C TYR A 37 -9.32 4.94 10.21
N GLU A 38 -9.74 5.38 11.40
CA GLU A 38 -9.21 4.85 12.66
C GLU A 38 -9.48 3.34 12.82
N LEU A 39 -10.68 2.88 12.46
CA LEU A 39 -11.04 1.45 12.51
C LEU A 39 -10.22 0.60 11.55
N THR A 40 -9.84 1.15 10.39
CA THR A 40 -9.12 0.41 9.34
C THR A 40 -7.60 0.60 9.40
N ALA A 41 -7.11 1.64 10.08
CA ALA A 41 -5.70 2.03 10.08
C ALA A 41 -4.78 0.89 10.51
N ILE A 42 -5.08 0.19 11.60
CA ILE A 42 -4.20 -0.88 12.09
C ILE A 42 -4.08 -2.04 11.09
N ILE A 43 -5.19 -2.39 10.43
CA ILE A 43 -5.23 -3.45 9.41
C ILE A 43 -4.41 -3.03 8.20
N ILE A 44 -4.54 -1.77 7.77
CA ILE A 44 -3.78 -1.24 6.63
C ILE A 44 -2.29 -1.11 6.97
N VAL A 45 -1.92 -0.69 8.18
CA VAL A 45 -0.52 -0.65 8.65
C VAL A 45 0.09 -2.04 8.58
N ILE A 46 -0.56 -3.06 9.16
CA ILE A 46 -0.09 -4.44 9.10
C ILE A 46 0.07 -4.89 7.64
N SER A 47 -0.93 -4.61 6.80
CA SER A 47 -0.91 -4.97 5.39
C SER A 47 0.23 -4.29 4.62
N THR A 48 0.56 -3.05 4.98
CA THR A 48 1.63 -2.25 4.36
C THR A 48 3.00 -2.89 4.55
N PHE A 49 3.25 -3.48 5.73
CA PHE A 49 4.49 -4.21 6.00
C PHE A 49 4.47 -5.67 5.53
N LEU A 50 3.31 -6.31 5.47
CA LEU A 50 3.19 -7.69 4.97
C LEU A 50 3.28 -7.80 3.45
N MET A 51 2.74 -6.83 2.70
CA MET A 51 2.76 -6.87 1.23
C MET A 51 4.15 -6.98 0.60
N PRO A 52 5.19 -6.23 1.01
CA PRO A 52 6.52 -6.41 0.42
C PRO A 52 7.09 -7.80 0.72
N ILE A 53 6.82 -8.39 1.90
CA ILE A 53 7.25 -9.75 2.23
C ILE A 53 6.58 -10.76 1.31
N LEU A 54 5.26 -10.67 1.13
CA LEU A 54 4.52 -11.53 0.21
C LEU A 54 5.00 -11.36 -1.23
N ALA A 55 5.23 -10.12 -1.68
CA ALA A 55 5.73 -9.84 -3.01
C ALA A 55 7.14 -10.42 -3.25
N LEU A 56 8.03 -10.34 -2.26
CA LEU A 56 9.35 -10.97 -2.31
C LEU A 56 9.25 -12.50 -2.36
N ILE A 57 8.36 -13.12 -1.56
CA ILE A 57 8.13 -14.57 -1.63
C ILE A 57 7.68 -14.99 -3.03
N PHE A 58 6.77 -14.23 -3.65
CA PHE A 58 6.32 -14.49 -5.02
C PHE A 58 7.45 -14.31 -6.04
N TRP A 59 8.30 -13.31 -5.86
CA TRP A 59 9.46 -13.10 -6.73
C TRP A 59 10.48 -14.23 -6.64
N ILE A 60 10.79 -14.71 -5.43
CA ILE A 60 11.65 -15.88 -5.21
C ILE A 60 11.03 -17.13 -5.88
N LYS A 61 9.73 -17.37 -5.69
CA LYS A 61 9.02 -18.49 -6.34
C LYS A 61 9.02 -18.40 -7.86
N SER A 62 9.08 -17.18 -8.41
CA SER A 62 9.22 -16.94 -9.85
C SER A 62 10.66 -17.06 -10.37
N LYS A 63 11.60 -17.54 -9.56
CA LYS A 63 13.03 -17.63 -9.87
C LYS A 63 13.64 -16.26 -10.22
N PHE A 64 13.27 -15.23 -9.46
CA PHE A 64 13.73 -13.86 -9.69
C PHE A 64 13.41 -13.30 -11.08
N SER A 65 12.26 -13.70 -11.64
CA SER A 65 11.81 -13.16 -12.93
C SER A 65 11.74 -11.64 -12.88
N THR A 66 12.29 -10.99 -13.91
CA THR A 66 12.23 -9.53 -14.09
C THR A 66 10.93 -9.06 -14.76
N ASN A 67 9.92 -9.94 -14.84
CA ASN A 67 8.63 -9.59 -15.39
C ASN A 67 7.99 -8.47 -14.56
N ILE A 68 7.55 -7.40 -15.24
CA ILE A 68 6.94 -6.23 -14.61
C ILE A 68 5.75 -6.60 -13.72
N LYS A 69 4.97 -7.65 -14.08
CA LYS A 69 3.82 -8.11 -13.28
C LYS A 69 4.22 -8.65 -11.89
N ILE A 70 5.48 -9.03 -11.70
CA ILE A 70 6.03 -9.57 -10.45
C ILE A 70 6.79 -8.48 -9.68
N LEU A 71 7.48 -7.58 -10.40
CA LEU A 71 8.22 -6.47 -9.80
C LEU A 71 7.32 -5.30 -9.37
N SER A 72 6.22 -5.04 -10.09
CA SER A 72 5.35 -3.89 -9.81
C SER A 72 4.78 -3.89 -8.39
N PRO A 73 4.30 -5.02 -7.81
CA PRO A 73 3.81 -5.02 -6.43
C PRO A 73 4.92 -4.75 -5.41
N ILE A 74 6.17 -5.17 -5.67
CA ILE A 74 7.33 -4.88 -4.80
C ILE A 74 7.57 -3.37 -4.77
N ILE A 75 7.68 -2.75 -5.96
CA ILE A 75 7.94 -1.32 -6.10
C ILE A 75 6.82 -0.52 -5.43
N ILE A 76 5.56 -0.85 -5.71
CA ILE A 76 4.40 -0.16 -5.13
C ILE A 76 4.37 -0.31 -3.61
N SER A 77 4.73 -1.47 -3.08
CA SER A 77 4.76 -1.69 -1.62
C SER A 77 5.85 -0.87 -0.94
N ILE A 78 7.04 -0.74 -1.56
CA ILE A 78 8.11 0.13 -1.06
C ILE A 78 7.65 1.60 -1.08
N ILE A 79 7.06 2.05 -2.20
CA ILE A 79 6.52 3.42 -2.31
C ILE A 79 5.45 3.66 -1.24
N SER A 80 4.58 2.68 -0.97
CA SER A 80 3.54 2.79 0.07
C SER A 80 4.15 3.02 1.45
N ILE A 81 5.22 2.29 1.80
CA ILE A 81 5.95 2.48 3.06
C ILE A 81 6.58 3.87 3.10
N LEU A 82 7.20 4.32 2.00
CA LEU A 82 7.83 5.63 1.94
C LEU A 82 6.81 6.76 2.14
N ILE A 83 5.64 6.67 1.50
CA ILE A 83 4.57 7.66 1.66
C ILE A 83 4.04 7.66 3.08
N MET A 84 3.84 6.48 3.67
CA MET A 84 3.38 6.36 5.06
C MET A 84 4.34 7.09 6.02
N ILE A 85 5.65 6.85 5.89
CA ILE A 85 6.68 7.35 6.83
C ILE A 85 7.09 8.80 6.55
N TYR A 86 7.45 9.11 5.31
CA TYR A 86 8.20 10.34 4.99
C TYR A 86 7.37 11.46 4.42
N PHE A 87 6.15 11.17 3.93
CA PHE A 87 5.36 12.18 3.30
C PHE A 87 4.54 12.93 4.36
N PRO A 88 4.82 14.22 4.62
CA PRO A 88 4.01 15.02 5.53
C PRO A 88 2.60 15.23 4.95
N PHE A 89 1.67 15.69 5.78
CA PHE A 89 0.34 16.08 5.32
C PHE A 89 0.46 17.22 4.29
N LEU A 90 -0.21 17.10 3.14
CA LEU A 90 -0.18 18.08 2.05
C LEU A 90 -1.30 19.12 2.14
N TYR A 91 -2.19 19.00 3.13
CA TYR A 91 -3.32 19.88 3.34
C TYR A 91 -2.95 21.21 4.02
N ASP A 92 -1.74 21.34 4.61
CA ASP A 92 -1.32 22.51 5.38
C ASP A 92 -0.80 23.70 4.53
N ASN A 93 -1.31 23.89 3.30
CA ASN A 93 -1.00 25.04 2.43
C ASN A 93 -2.15 26.05 2.35
#